data_AF-A0A166BXM6-F1
#
_entry.id   AF-A0A166BXM6-F1
#
_cell.length_a   1.000
_cell.length_b   1.000
_cell.length_c   1.000
_cell.angle_alpha   90.00
_cell.angle_beta   90.00
_cell.angle_gamma   90.00
#
_symmetry.space_group_name_H-M   'P 1'
#
loop_
_entity.id
_entity.type
_entity.pdbx_description
1 polymer ?
#
loop_
_entity_poly.entity_id
_entity_poly.type
_entity_poly.pdbx_seq_one_letter_code
_entity_poly.pdbx_strand_id
1 'polypeptide(L)'
;MGVKLKDIIKAESINFKDLEGRTVSIDAFNTLYQFLSTIRQQDGRPLTDENGNITSHLSGILYRNSSMIEKGIKPIYVFDGTPTDLKRETIAKRREIRDESEKIYKEALARNDTKTASKYAKRSSKLSPDIIESSKKLLTLMGIPYIEAKGEGEAQAAYLVSKGDAWAVASQDYDCLLFGAKRVIRNLAVNSNLGNLEYYELKKVLSSLNITQEELIDMGILIGTDFCEGLKGVGAKTALKLAKNNQLKEKIAELQKETTHDLKEVHDIFLNHEVNTDYKIKFEKVKQDKLIEFLCYEHGFSQDRVIKASDKLKNLSSNQGSLDAWF
;
A
#
# COMPACT_ATOMS: atom_id res chain seq x y z
N MET A 1 5.70 7.66 -7.45
CA MET A 1 4.42 7.54 -8.17
C MET A 1 4.43 6.12 -8.66
N GLY A 2 3.50 5.27 -8.22
CA GLY A 2 3.34 3.96 -8.86
C GLY A 2 2.86 4.09 -10.31
N VAL A 3 2.90 2.98 -11.05
CA VAL A 3 2.50 2.95 -12.46
C VAL A 3 1.07 3.44 -12.67
N LYS A 4 0.85 4.29 -13.69
CA LYS A 4 -0.47 4.89 -13.95
C LYS A 4 -1.26 4.09 -14.98
N LEU A 5 -1.94 3.02 -14.55
CA LEU A 5 -2.73 2.16 -15.45
C LEU A 5 -4.23 2.49 -15.53
N LYS A 6 -4.73 3.40 -14.67
CA LYS A 6 -6.17 3.67 -14.49
C LYS A 6 -6.95 3.94 -15.78
N ASP A 7 -6.31 4.54 -16.79
CA ASP A 7 -6.98 4.95 -18.03
C ASP A 7 -7.28 3.79 -18.99
N ILE A 8 -6.70 2.61 -18.76
CA ILE A 8 -6.85 1.44 -19.63
C ILE A 8 -7.45 0.23 -18.92
N ILE A 9 -7.44 0.17 -17.58
CA ILE A 9 -8.03 -0.91 -16.80
C ILE A 9 -9.34 -0.46 -16.14
N LYS A 10 -10.32 -1.36 -16.10
CA LYS A 10 -11.62 -1.11 -15.45
C LYS A 10 -11.70 -1.89 -14.15
N ALA A 11 -12.11 -1.21 -13.09
CA ALA A 11 -12.43 -1.87 -11.82
C ALA A 11 -13.73 -2.67 -11.96
N GLU A 12 -13.74 -3.85 -11.37
CA GLU A 12 -14.96 -4.59 -11.07
C GLU A 12 -15.53 -4.13 -9.72
N SER A 13 -16.86 -4.25 -9.58
CA SER A 13 -17.51 -3.96 -8.30
C SER A 13 -17.32 -5.14 -7.36
N ILE A 14 -16.92 -4.85 -6.13
CA ILE A 14 -16.91 -5.79 -5.02
C ILE A 14 -17.44 -5.08 -3.79
N ASN A 15 -18.12 -5.81 -2.91
CA ASN A 15 -18.60 -5.28 -1.65
C ASN A 15 -17.89 -5.97 -0.48
N PHE A 16 -17.98 -5.38 0.72
CA PHE A 16 -17.26 -5.92 1.89
C PHE A 16 -17.74 -7.33 2.30
N LYS A 17 -18.98 -7.71 1.99
CA LYS A 17 -19.50 -9.05 2.32
C LYS A 17 -18.82 -10.13 1.48
N ASP A 18 -18.42 -9.80 0.26
CA ASP A 18 -17.65 -10.71 -0.61
C ASP A 18 -16.25 -11.01 -0.04
N LEU A 19 -15.79 -10.21 0.93
CA LEU A 19 -14.51 -10.33 1.62
C LEU A 19 -14.64 -10.98 3.00
N GLU A 20 -15.85 -11.31 3.45
CA GLU A 20 -16.07 -11.94 4.75
C GLU A 20 -15.35 -13.29 4.82
N GLY A 21 -14.58 -13.51 5.88
CA GLY A 21 -13.73 -14.69 6.06
C GLY A 21 -12.46 -14.71 5.21
N ARG A 22 -12.28 -13.77 4.28
CA ARG A 22 -11.10 -13.71 3.42
C ARG A 22 -9.92 -13.07 4.15
N THR A 23 -8.74 -13.65 3.92
CA THR A 23 -7.46 -13.06 4.31
C THR A 23 -6.99 -12.09 3.22
N VAL A 24 -6.51 -10.91 3.60
CA VAL A 24 -6.03 -9.89 2.65
C VAL A 24 -4.63 -9.43 3.06
N SER A 25 -3.71 -9.45 2.09
CA SER A 25 -2.36 -8.92 2.26
C SER A 25 -2.37 -7.42 2.02
N ILE A 26 -2.01 -6.61 3.01
CA ILE A 26 -2.03 -5.16 2.96
C ILE A 26 -0.60 -4.66 2.76
N ASP A 27 -0.38 -3.84 1.73
CA ASP A 27 0.85 -3.07 1.60
C ASP A 27 0.92 -2.04 2.75
N ALA A 28 1.87 -2.25 3.66
CA ALA A 28 2.03 -1.41 4.84
C ALA A 28 2.48 0.00 4.46
N PHE A 29 3.47 0.16 3.59
CA PHE A 29 4.03 1.48 3.28
C PHE A 29 3.00 2.33 2.55
N ASN A 30 2.32 1.78 1.54
CA ASN A 30 1.23 2.45 0.85
C ASN A 30 0.14 2.86 1.86
N THR A 31 -0.31 1.94 2.70
CA THR A 31 -1.37 2.19 3.69
C THR A 31 -0.99 3.25 4.72
N LEU A 32 0.23 3.23 5.24
CA LEU A 32 0.71 4.22 6.21
C LEU A 32 0.80 5.61 5.59
N TYR A 33 1.30 5.74 4.35
CA TYR A 33 1.27 7.01 3.63
C TYR A 33 -0.16 7.52 3.41
N GLN A 34 -1.11 6.63 3.13
CA GLN A 34 -2.53 7.01 3.05
C GLN A 34 -3.05 7.53 4.40
N PHE A 35 -2.72 6.88 5.51
CA PHE A 35 -3.12 7.37 6.83
C PHE A 35 -2.54 8.75 7.14
N LEU A 36 -1.25 8.95 6.89
CA LEU A 36 -0.59 10.24 7.09
C LEU A 36 -1.18 11.35 6.22
N SER A 37 -1.60 11.04 4.99
CA SER A 37 -2.14 12.04 4.06
C SER A 37 -3.63 12.34 4.25
N THR A 38 -4.41 11.38 4.76
CA THR A 38 -5.88 11.48 4.89
C THR A 38 -6.37 11.74 6.31
N ILE A 39 -5.73 11.18 7.33
CA ILE A 39 -6.13 11.30 8.73
C ILE A 39 -5.43 12.52 9.34
N ARG A 40 -6.11 13.66 9.27
CA ARG A 40 -5.59 14.96 9.66
C ARG A 40 -6.64 15.76 10.42
N GLN A 41 -6.19 16.78 11.13
CA GLN A 41 -7.06 17.79 11.73
C GLN A 41 -7.78 18.59 10.62
N GLN A 42 -8.83 19.33 10.99
CA GLN A 42 -9.61 20.11 10.04
C GLN A 42 -8.78 21.18 9.31
N ASP A 43 -7.74 21.70 9.96
CA ASP A 43 -6.80 22.66 9.40
C ASP A 43 -5.71 22.02 8.51
N GLY A 44 -5.74 20.69 8.33
CA GLY A 44 -4.79 19.93 7.52
C GLY A 44 -3.52 19.52 8.24
N ARG A 45 -3.33 19.87 9.52
CA ARG A 45 -2.20 19.38 10.33
C ARG A 45 -2.34 17.87 10.59
N PRO A 46 -1.23 17.12 10.70
CA PRO A 46 -1.31 15.72 11.13
C PRO A 46 -1.91 15.63 12.54
N LEU A 47 -2.46 14.46 12.88
CA LEU A 47 -2.77 14.17 14.28
C LEU A 47 -1.45 13.97 15.03
N THR A 48 -1.35 14.55 16.22
CA THR A 48 -0.19 14.41 17.10
C THR A 48 -0.62 14.10 18.52
N ASP A 49 0.28 13.50 19.30
CA ASP A 49 0.16 13.47 20.76
C ASP A 49 0.62 14.80 21.39
N GLU A 50 0.61 14.88 22.73
CA GLU A 50 1.01 16.06 23.50
C GLU A 50 2.50 16.42 23.32
N ASN A 51 3.33 15.45 22.97
CA ASN A 51 4.76 15.63 22.72
C ASN A 51 5.04 16.05 21.26
N GLY A 52 4.01 16.15 20.43
CA GLY A 52 4.12 16.49 19.01
C GLY A 52 4.49 15.33 18.10
N ASN A 53 4.50 14.08 18.60
CA ASN A 53 4.71 12.91 17.75
C ASN A 53 3.48 12.66 16.89
N ILE A 54 3.68 12.33 15.61
CA ILE A 54 2.57 12.05 14.69
C ILE A 54 1.86 10.76 15.11
N THR A 55 0.53 10.78 15.19
CA THR A 55 -0.32 9.64 15.59
C THR A 55 -1.35 9.24 14.53
N SER A 56 -1.35 9.91 13.37
CA SER A 56 -2.27 9.64 12.25
C SER A 56 -2.23 8.16 11.81
N HIS A 57 -1.05 7.54 11.76
CA HIS A 57 -0.90 6.13 11.40
C HIS A 57 -1.46 5.20 12.46
N LEU A 58 -1.27 5.49 13.75
CA LEU A 58 -1.82 4.69 14.85
C LEU A 58 -3.35 4.69 14.82
N SER A 59 -3.93 5.87 14.60
CA SER A 59 -5.38 6.03 14.42
C SER A 59 -5.89 5.22 13.23
N GLY A 60 -5.21 5.33 12.08
CA GLY A 60 -5.55 4.55 10.89
C GLY A 60 -5.50 3.05 11.13
N ILE A 61 -4.40 2.54 11.69
CA ILE A 61 -4.23 1.12 12.01
C ILE A 61 -5.33 0.64 12.94
N LEU A 62 -5.57 1.34 14.06
CA LEU A 62 -6.57 0.92 15.05
C LEU A 62 -7.98 0.84 14.43
N TYR A 63 -8.45 1.95 13.84
CA TYR A 63 -9.85 2.07 13.45
C TYR A 63 -10.16 1.38 12.11
N ARG A 64 -9.20 1.32 11.18
CA ARG A 64 -9.41 0.62 9.90
C ARG A 64 -9.38 -0.89 10.09
N ASN A 65 -8.42 -1.40 10.86
CA ASN A 65 -8.36 -2.85 11.10
C ASN A 65 -9.50 -3.33 11.99
N SER A 66 -9.87 -2.61 13.06
CA SER A 66 -11.05 -2.99 13.85
C SER A 66 -12.33 -3.07 13.01
N SER A 67 -12.51 -2.16 12.05
CA SER A 67 -13.64 -2.20 11.11
C SER A 67 -13.58 -3.35 10.10
N MET A 68 -12.38 -3.70 9.61
CA MET A 68 -12.18 -4.85 8.71
C MET A 68 -12.46 -6.18 9.44
N ILE A 69 -11.90 -6.33 10.64
CA ILE A 69 -12.03 -7.54 11.46
C ILE A 69 -13.46 -7.74 11.95
N GLU A 70 -14.16 -6.66 12.31
CA GLU A 70 -15.60 -6.70 12.62
C GLU A 70 -16.43 -7.28 11.47
N LYS A 71 -16.01 -7.04 10.22
CA LYS A 71 -16.64 -7.56 8.99
C LYS A 71 -16.05 -8.90 8.53
N GLY A 72 -15.28 -9.57 9.38
CA GLY A 72 -14.71 -10.89 9.10
C GLY A 72 -13.50 -10.90 8.16
N ILE A 73 -12.96 -9.74 7.78
CA ILE A 73 -11.76 -9.64 6.94
C ILE A 73 -10.51 -9.81 7.82
N LYS A 74 -9.57 -10.66 7.39
CA LYS A 74 -8.34 -10.98 8.13
C LYS A 74 -7.12 -10.29 7.49
N PRO A 75 -6.63 -9.16 8.04
CA PRO A 75 -5.52 -8.43 7.44
C PRO A 75 -4.16 -9.06 7.78
N ILE A 76 -3.25 -9.11 6.82
CA ILE A 76 -1.82 -9.37 7.02
C ILE A 76 -1.07 -8.18 6.49
N TYR A 77 -0.24 -7.52 7.29
CA TYR A 77 0.56 -6.40 6.81
C TYR A 77 1.87 -6.88 6.20
N VAL A 78 2.30 -6.26 5.11
CA VAL A 78 3.59 -6.52 4.48
C VAL A 78 4.39 -5.21 4.42
N PHE A 79 5.52 -5.19 5.11
CA PHE A 79 6.45 -4.07 5.15
C PHE A 79 7.56 -4.26 4.13
N ASP A 80 7.99 -3.17 3.50
CA ASP A 80 9.17 -3.15 2.64
C ASP A 80 10.41 -3.61 3.44
N GLY A 81 11.28 -4.32 2.74
CA GLY A 81 12.62 -4.68 3.18
C GLY A 81 13.66 -3.66 2.74
N THR A 82 14.82 -4.15 2.33
CA THR A 82 15.90 -3.27 1.86
C THR A 82 15.63 -2.84 0.43
N PRO A 83 15.57 -1.53 0.13
CA PRO A 83 15.34 -1.05 -1.23
C PRO A 83 16.55 -1.36 -2.12
N THR A 84 16.27 -1.74 -3.37
CA THR A 84 17.28 -1.90 -4.43
C THR A 84 17.95 -0.57 -4.76
N ASP A 85 19.15 -0.62 -5.35
CA ASP A 85 19.87 0.59 -5.75
C ASP A 85 19.07 1.45 -6.73
N LEU A 86 18.38 0.82 -7.68
CA LEU A 86 17.46 1.47 -8.61
C LEU A 86 16.35 2.27 -7.90
N LYS A 87 15.79 1.72 -6.82
CA LYS A 87 14.76 2.41 -6.03
C LYS A 87 15.34 3.53 -5.17
N ARG A 88 16.61 3.47 -4.76
CA ARG A 88 17.25 4.51 -3.92
C ARG A 88 17.27 5.87 -4.59
N GLU A 89 17.48 5.94 -5.91
CA GLU A 89 17.42 7.21 -6.64
C GLU A 89 16.02 7.83 -6.59
N THR A 90 14.99 7.02 -6.83
CA THR A 90 13.58 7.46 -6.73
C THR A 90 13.25 7.92 -5.30
N ILE A 91 13.75 7.22 -4.28
CA ILE A 91 13.60 7.61 -2.87
C ILE A 91 14.28 8.95 -2.60
N ALA A 92 15.48 9.19 -3.14
CA ALA A 92 16.20 10.45 -3.01
C ALA A 92 15.43 11.61 -3.65
N LYS A 93 14.97 11.47 -4.90
CA LYS A 93 14.12 12.48 -5.57
C LYS A 93 12.84 12.76 -4.79
N ARG A 94 12.19 11.72 -4.26
CA ARG A 94 10.99 11.88 -3.40
C ARG A 94 11.30 12.64 -2.12
N ARG A 95 12.48 12.44 -1.53
CA ARG A 95 12.92 13.17 -0.34
C ARG A 95 13.11 14.66 -0.64
N GLU A 96 13.74 15.01 -1.74
CA GLU A 96 13.93 16.42 -2.14
C GLU A 96 12.58 17.14 -2.32
N ILE A 97 11.65 16.53 -3.05
CA ILE A 97 10.30 17.08 -3.26
C ILE A 97 9.55 17.25 -1.92
N ARG A 98 9.77 16.33 -0.97
CA ARG A 98 9.16 16.41 0.37
C ARG A 98 9.75 17.54 1.19
N ASP A 99 11.08 17.67 1.21
CA ASP A 99 11.79 18.69 1.96
C ASP A 99 11.42 20.09 1.41
N GLU A 100 11.28 20.24 0.09
CA GLU A 100 10.75 21.46 -0.53
C GLU A 100 9.29 21.71 -0.14
N SER A 101 8.44 20.67 -0.21
CA SER A 101 7.03 20.77 0.20
C SER A 101 6.88 21.15 1.67
N GLU A 102 7.78 20.69 2.54
CA GLU A 102 7.77 21.03 3.96
C GLU A 102 8.10 22.50 4.19
N LYS A 103 9.06 23.07 3.44
CA LYS A 103 9.37 24.51 3.49
C LYS A 103 8.15 25.34 3.10
N ILE A 104 7.53 25.02 1.97
CA ILE A 104 6.33 25.71 1.48
C ILE A 104 5.18 25.58 2.49
N TYR A 105 5.02 24.41 3.11
CA TYR A 105 4.02 24.18 4.15
C TYR A 105 4.22 25.08 5.37
N LYS A 106 5.46 25.16 5.90
CA LYS A 106 5.79 26.01 7.06
C LYS A 106 5.56 27.49 6.76
N GLU A 107 5.96 27.94 5.57
CA GLU A 107 5.70 29.32 5.13
C GLU A 107 4.20 29.62 5.00
N ALA A 108 3.42 28.70 4.42
CA ALA A 108 1.98 28.87 4.28
C ALA A 108 1.28 28.91 5.65
N LEU A 109 1.71 28.08 6.61
CA LEU A 109 1.24 28.15 7.99
C LEU A 109 1.55 29.50 8.64
N ALA A 110 2.77 30.01 8.48
CA ALA A 110 3.16 31.32 9.03
C ALA A 110 2.33 32.48 8.45
N ARG A 111 1.84 32.33 7.21
CA ARG A 111 0.97 33.31 6.52
C ARG A 111 -0.53 33.04 6.70
N ASN A 112 -0.93 32.05 7.51
CA ASN A 112 -2.33 31.60 7.66
C ASN A 112 -3.03 31.22 6.33
N ASP A 113 -2.28 30.83 5.29
CA ASP A 113 -2.84 30.29 4.04
C ASP A 113 -3.15 28.80 4.21
N THR A 114 -4.33 28.53 4.76
CA THR A 114 -4.80 27.17 5.07
C THR A 114 -4.93 26.29 3.83
N LYS A 115 -5.25 26.87 2.66
CA LYS A 115 -5.43 26.12 1.42
C LYS A 115 -4.09 25.61 0.90
N THR A 116 -3.08 26.48 0.83
CA THR A 116 -1.73 26.10 0.42
C THR A 116 -1.09 25.18 1.47
N ALA A 117 -1.25 25.49 2.75
CA ALA A 117 -0.73 24.66 3.83
C ALA A 117 -1.28 23.23 3.74
N SER A 118 -2.60 23.05 3.61
CA SER A 118 -3.21 21.72 3.49
C SER A 118 -2.72 20.94 2.26
N LYS A 119 -2.51 21.60 1.11
CA LYS A 119 -1.98 20.98 -0.11
C LYS A 119 -0.57 20.44 0.09
N TYR A 120 0.33 21.23 0.67
CA TYR A 120 1.73 20.85 0.83
C TYR A 120 1.98 19.98 2.06
N ALA A 121 1.14 20.07 3.09
CA ALA A 121 1.18 19.19 4.27
C ALA A 121 1.03 17.71 3.90
N LYS A 122 0.18 17.40 2.90
CA LYS A 122 0.03 16.03 2.39
C LYS A 122 1.30 15.56 1.70
N ARG A 123 1.90 16.44 0.88
CA ARG A 123 3.11 16.16 0.08
C ARG A 123 4.37 16.02 0.93
N SER A 124 4.44 16.66 2.09
CA SER A 124 5.57 16.57 3.02
C SER A 124 5.53 15.34 3.95
N SER A 125 4.49 14.50 3.88
CA SER A 125 4.37 13.32 4.76
C SER A 125 5.58 12.38 4.62
N LYS A 126 6.19 12.01 5.75
CA LYS A 126 7.35 11.12 5.82
C LYS A 126 7.03 9.90 6.68
N LEU A 127 7.45 8.71 6.24
CA LEU A 127 7.56 7.54 7.10
C LEU A 127 8.93 7.57 7.77
N SER A 128 8.97 7.92 9.05
CA SER A 128 10.18 7.77 9.88
C SER A 128 10.28 6.33 10.39
N PRO A 129 11.49 5.89 10.81
CA PRO A 129 11.64 4.63 11.54
C PRO A 129 10.67 4.51 12.72
N ASP A 130 10.48 5.60 13.48
CA ASP A 130 9.55 5.60 14.62
C ASP A 130 8.10 5.33 14.21
N ILE A 131 7.66 5.86 13.07
CA ILE A 131 6.31 5.58 12.53
C ILE A 131 6.19 4.10 12.16
N ILE A 132 7.22 3.51 11.55
CA ILE A 132 7.22 2.10 11.16
C ILE A 132 7.19 1.20 12.40
N GLU A 133 8.06 1.45 13.37
CA GLU A 133 8.18 0.63 14.58
C GLU A 133 6.96 0.77 15.50
N SER A 134 6.44 1.98 15.68
CA SER A 134 5.17 2.18 16.41
C SER A 134 3.97 1.53 15.70
N SER A 135 3.97 1.48 14.36
CA SER A 135 2.97 0.73 13.58
C SER A 135 3.05 -0.77 13.82
N LYS A 136 4.25 -1.36 13.75
CA LYS A 136 4.48 -2.79 14.04
C LYS A 136 4.12 -3.14 15.49
N LYS A 137 4.49 -2.29 16.45
CA LYS A 137 4.11 -2.42 17.87
C LYS A 137 2.59 -2.48 17.99
N LEU A 138 1.87 -1.54 17.36
CA LEU A 138 0.41 -1.53 17.41
C LEU A 138 -0.23 -2.77 16.78
N LEU A 139 0.22 -3.18 15.58
CA LEU A 139 -0.26 -4.41 14.93
C LEU A 139 -0.08 -5.64 15.83
N THR A 140 1.08 -5.75 16.47
CA THR A 140 1.39 -6.82 17.44
C THR A 140 0.44 -6.80 18.63
N LEU A 141 0.15 -5.63 19.20
CA LEU A 141 -0.80 -5.50 20.31
C LEU A 141 -2.24 -5.84 19.90
N MET A 142 -2.58 -5.57 18.64
CA MET A 142 -3.88 -5.94 18.04
C MET A 142 -3.98 -7.43 17.68
N GLY A 143 -2.87 -8.18 17.72
CA GLY A 143 -2.81 -9.58 17.30
C GLY A 143 -2.80 -9.79 15.78
N ILE A 144 -2.50 -8.74 15.01
CA ILE A 144 -2.46 -8.77 13.55
C ILE A 144 -1.04 -9.12 13.08
N PRO A 145 -0.85 -10.18 12.29
CA PRO A 145 0.46 -10.55 11.78
C PRO A 145 0.97 -9.53 10.76
N TYR A 146 2.28 -9.34 10.75
CA TYR A 146 2.97 -8.65 9.68
C TYR A 146 4.19 -9.43 9.22
N ILE A 147 4.61 -9.19 7.98
CA ILE A 147 5.75 -9.81 7.33
C ILE A 147 6.68 -8.71 6.82
N GLU A 148 7.98 -8.91 6.98
CA GLU A 148 9.00 -8.07 6.36
C GLU A 148 9.44 -8.74 5.05
N ALA A 149 9.30 -8.00 3.95
CA ALA A 149 9.80 -8.41 2.64
C ALA A 149 11.33 -8.37 2.61
N LYS A 150 11.94 -9.06 1.64
CA LYS A 150 13.38 -8.90 1.36
C LYS A 150 13.66 -7.58 0.63
N GLY A 151 12.83 -7.28 -0.37
CA GLY A 151 12.83 -6.02 -1.11
C GLY A 151 11.47 -5.33 -1.03
N GLU A 152 10.66 -5.48 -2.07
CA GLU A 152 9.39 -4.77 -2.22
C GLU A 152 8.23 -5.42 -1.46
N GLY A 153 7.52 -4.63 -0.66
CA GLY A 153 6.35 -5.10 0.07
C GLY A 153 5.21 -5.55 -0.86
N GLU A 154 5.01 -4.88 -1.99
CA GLU A 154 4.00 -5.27 -2.98
C GLU A 154 4.31 -6.60 -3.67
N ALA A 155 5.60 -6.86 -3.93
CA ALA A 155 6.06 -8.13 -4.49
C ALA A 155 5.82 -9.27 -3.50
N GLN A 156 6.20 -9.07 -2.24
CA GLN A 156 5.91 -10.02 -1.17
C GLN A 156 4.40 -10.23 -0.97
N ALA A 157 3.59 -9.16 -1.04
CA ALA A 157 2.13 -9.26 -0.94
C ALA A 157 1.53 -10.05 -2.11
N ALA A 158 1.99 -9.80 -3.34
CA ALA A 158 1.61 -10.57 -4.53
C ALA A 158 1.95 -12.06 -4.38
N TYR A 159 3.12 -12.36 -3.80
CA TYR A 159 3.55 -13.72 -3.48
C TYR A 159 2.63 -14.44 -2.47
N LEU A 160 2.20 -13.76 -1.39
CA LEU A 160 1.23 -14.36 -0.45
C LEU A 160 -0.07 -14.76 -1.16
N VAL A 161 -0.52 -13.93 -2.11
CA VAL A 161 -1.72 -14.21 -2.91
C VAL A 161 -1.49 -15.33 -3.92
N SER A 162 -0.31 -15.40 -4.53
CA SER A 162 0.00 -16.43 -5.51
C SER A 162 0.06 -17.82 -4.88
N LYS A 163 0.64 -17.90 -3.67
CA LYS A 163 0.79 -19.11 -2.83
C LYS A 163 -0.52 -19.55 -2.16
N GLY A 164 -1.48 -18.64 -1.99
CA GLY A 164 -2.79 -18.91 -1.38
C GLY A 164 -2.90 -18.57 0.11
N ASP A 165 -1.85 -17.98 0.70
CA ASP A 165 -1.83 -17.52 2.09
C ASP A 165 -2.67 -16.23 2.30
N ALA A 166 -2.95 -15.50 1.21
CA ALA A 166 -3.92 -14.41 1.15
C ALA A 166 -4.81 -14.54 -0.09
N TRP A 167 -6.02 -13.97 -0.02
CA TRP A 167 -6.95 -13.97 -1.15
C TRP A 167 -6.66 -12.84 -2.15
N ALA A 168 -6.32 -11.65 -1.67
CA ALA A 168 -6.00 -10.50 -2.51
C ALA A 168 -4.96 -9.59 -1.84
N VAL A 169 -4.32 -8.74 -2.66
CA VAL A 169 -3.50 -7.62 -2.20
C VAL A 169 -4.38 -6.38 -2.04
N ALA A 170 -4.23 -5.67 -0.93
CA ALA A 170 -4.80 -4.35 -0.73
C ALA A 170 -3.71 -3.28 -0.83
N SER A 171 -3.72 -2.55 -1.94
CA SER A 171 -2.82 -1.42 -2.22
C SER A 171 -3.57 -0.36 -3.03
N GLN A 172 -3.13 0.89 -2.97
CA GLN A 172 -3.55 1.95 -3.89
C GLN A 172 -2.67 2.03 -5.13
N ASP A 173 -1.58 1.29 -5.20
CA ASP A 173 -0.68 1.30 -6.35
C ASP A 173 -1.02 0.12 -7.27
N TYR A 174 -0.80 0.32 -8.57
CA TYR A 174 -1.03 -0.72 -9.58
C TYR A 174 0.20 -1.59 -9.81
N ASP A 175 1.31 -1.27 -9.16
CA ASP A 175 2.58 -1.99 -9.25
C ASP A 175 2.42 -3.44 -8.76
N CYS A 176 1.51 -3.70 -7.81
CA CYS A 176 1.03 -5.04 -7.45
C CYS A 176 0.64 -5.91 -8.67
N LEU A 177 0.00 -5.34 -9.69
CA LEU A 177 -0.37 -6.06 -10.92
C LEU A 177 0.87 -6.42 -11.75
N LEU A 178 1.90 -5.57 -11.75
CA LEU A 178 3.18 -5.84 -12.43
C LEU A 178 3.92 -6.99 -11.74
N PHE A 179 3.89 -7.05 -10.41
CA PHE A 179 4.40 -8.18 -9.61
C PHE A 179 3.55 -9.46 -9.71
N GLY A 180 2.47 -9.46 -10.50
CA GLY A 180 1.67 -10.66 -10.74
C GLY A 180 0.62 -10.95 -9.67
N ALA A 181 0.21 -9.96 -8.86
CA ALA A 181 -0.87 -10.13 -7.89
C ALA A 181 -2.17 -10.55 -8.61
N LYS A 182 -2.61 -11.80 -8.38
CA LYS A 182 -3.80 -12.38 -9.04
C LYS A 182 -5.06 -11.55 -8.80
N ARG A 183 -5.17 -10.94 -7.62
CA ARG A 183 -6.32 -10.16 -7.15
C ARG A 183 -5.84 -8.94 -6.38
N VAL A 184 -6.32 -7.76 -6.75
CA VAL A 184 -6.00 -6.49 -6.09
C VAL A 184 -7.29 -5.77 -5.69
N ILE A 185 -7.34 -5.28 -4.46
CA ILE A 185 -8.43 -4.47 -3.92
C ILE A 185 -7.89 -3.09 -3.56
N ARG A 186 -8.37 -2.06 -4.27
CA ARG A 186 -8.10 -0.68 -3.86
C ARG A 186 -9.21 -0.18 -2.94
N ASN A 187 -8.90 0.87 -2.19
CA ASN A 187 -9.78 1.56 -1.24
C ASN A 187 -10.15 0.79 0.04
N LEU A 188 -9.60 -0.41 0.24
CA LEU A 188 -9.88 -1.22 1.43
C LEU A 188 -9.43 -0.54 2.72
N ALA A 189 -8.14 -0.16 2.82
CA ALA A 189 -7.62 0.49 4.03
C ALA A 189 -8.02 1.97 4.16
N VAL A 190 -8.53 2.60 3.09
CA VAL A 190 -8.75 4.05 3.04
C VAL A 190 -10.05 4.45 3.75
N ASN A 191 -11.12 3.67 3.60
CA ASN A 191 -12.46 4.01 4.10
C ASN A 191 -12.84 3.15 5.30
N SER A 192 -13.17 3.73 6.46
CA SER A 192 -13.69 2.96 7.61
C SER A 192 -14.94 2.15 7.26
N ASN A 193 -15.77 2.67 6.37
CA ASN A 193 -17.03 2.01 6.00
C ASN A 193 -16.85 0.96 4.90
N LEU A 194 -15.62 0.77 4.38
CA LEU A 194 -15.30 -0.11 3.25
C LEU A 194 -16.20 0.13 2.02
N GLY A 195 -16.57 1.38 1.78
CA GLY A 195 -17.33 1.79 0.60
C GLY A 195 -16.43 2.05 -0.61
N ASN A 196 -16.98 1.88 -1.82
CA ASN A 196 -16.32 2.14 -3.10
C ASN A 196 -15.01 1.34 -3.29
N LEU A 197 -15.05 0.04 -2.98
CA LEU A 197 -13.94 -0.85 -3.27
C LEU A 197 -13.79 -1.01 -4.79
N GLU A 198 -12.54 -0.97 -5.25
CA GLU A 198 -12.21 -1.26 -6.66
C GLU A 198 -11.50 -2.62 -6.69
N TYR A 199 -12.06 -3.58 -7.41
CA TYR A 199 -11.50 -4.91 -7.56
C TYR A 199 -10.87 -5.11 -8.94
N TYR A 200 -9.69 -5.72 -8.96
CA TYR A 200 -8.99 -6.08 -10.19
C TYR A 200 -8.53 -7.52 -10.11
N GLU A 201 -8.87 -8.30 -11.13
CA GLU A 201 -8.36 -9.64 -11.33
C GLU A 201 -7.38 -9.63 -12.50
N LEU A 202 -6.12 -9.98 -12.24
CA LEU A 202 -5.04 -9.84 -13.22
C LEU A 202 -5.35 -10.57 -14.53
N LYS A 203 -5.89 -11.80 -14.45
CA LYS A 203 -6.26 -12.59 -15.62
C LYS A 203 -7.28 -11.86 -16.51
N LYS A 204 -8.29 -11.22 -15.91
CA LYS A 204 -9.30 -10.45 -16.65
C LYS A 204 -8.73 -9.16 -17.21
N VAL A 205 -7.86 -8.47 -16.46
CA VAL A 205 -7.14 -7.29 -16.94
C VAL A 205 -6.34 -7.65 -18.20
N LEU A 206 -5.47 -8.66 -18.12
CA LEU A 206 -4.66 -9.15 -19.25
C LEU A 206 -5.53 -9.57 -20.45
N SER A 207 -6.61 -10.31 -20.21
CA SER A 207 -7.53 -10.75 -21.27
C SER A 207 -8.26 -9.58 -21.95
N SER A 208 -8.74 -8.61 -21.17
CA SER A 208 -9.45 -7.43 -21.67
C SER A 208 -8.55 -6.51 -22.49
N LEU A 209 -7.28 -6.45 -22.12
CA LEU A 209 -6.25 -5.72 -22.83
C LEU A 209 -5.65 -6.55 -23.95
N ASN A 210 -5.87 -7.87 -23.99
CA ASN A 210 -5.25 -8.86 -24.88
C ASN A 210 -3.71 -8.71 -24.92
N ILE A 211 -3.10 -8.72 -23.74
CA ILE A 211 -1.64 -8.66 -23.53
C ILE A 211 -1.22 -9.73 -22.52
N THR A 212 0.06 -10.07 -22.53
CA THR A 212 0.70 -10.95 -21.55
C THR A 212 1.16 -10.20 -20.30
N GLN A 213 1.56 -10.94 -19.27
CA GLN A 213 2.15 -10.35 -18.07
C GLN A 213 3.47 -9.62 -18.38
N GLU A 214 4.32 -10.19 -19.24
CA GLU A 214 5.58 -9.57 -19.67
C GLU A 214 5.31 -8.26 -20.41
N GLU A 215 4.33 -8.23 -21.32
CA GLU A 215 3.96 -6.99 -22.01
C GLU A 215 3.38 -5.94 -21.05
N LEU A 216 2.67 -6.35 -19.99
CA LEU A 216 2.20 -5.43 -18.95
C LEU A 216 3.39 -4.82 -18.17
N ILE A 217 4.42 -5.60 -17.87
CA ILE A 217 5.66 -5.13 -17.24
C ILE A 217 6.40 -4.16 -18.17
N ASP A 218 6.58 -4.53 -19.43
CA ASP A 218 7.20 -3.67 -20.46
C ASP A 218 6.45 -2.33 -20.60
N MET A 219 5.11 -2.38 -20.60
CA MET A 219 4.28 -1.18 -20.57
C MET A 219 4.55 -0.35 -19.32
N GLY A 220 4.66 -0.98 -18.15
CA GLY A 220 5.00 -0.31 -16.88
C GLY A 220 6.34 0.42 -16.95
N ILE A 221 7.38 -0.24 -17.47
CA ILE A 221 8.72 0.33 -17.68
C ILE A 221 8.64 1.56 -18.60
N LEU A 222 7.93 1.47 -19.72
CA LEU A 222 7.79 2.59 -20.65
C LEU A 222 6.97 3.76 -20.09
N ILE A 223 5.97 3.49 -19.24
CA ILE A 223 5.19 4.53 -18.55
C ILE A 223 6.01 5.20 -17.44
N GLY A 224 6.93 4.44 -16.84
CA GLY A 224 7.71 4.81 -15.68
C GLY A 224 7.20 4.12 -14.42
N THR A 225 8.15 3.60 -13.64
CA THR A 225 7.92 2.88 -12.39
C THR A 225 8.72 3.54 -11.26
N ASP A 226 8.72 2.93 -10.07
CA ASP A 226 9.59 3.37 -8.98
C ASP A 226 11.07 2.99 -9.18
N PHE A 227 11.39 2.15 -10.18
CA PHE A 227 12.75 1.67 -10.46
C PHE A 227 13.39 2.33 -11.69
N CYS A 228 12.59 2.94 -12.56
CA CYS A 228 13.09 3.62 -13.76
C CYS A 228 12.17 4.76 -14.19
N GLU A 229 12.76 5.82 -14.72
CA GLU A 229 11.99 6.83 -15.44
C GLU A 229 11.45 6.25 -16.75
N GLY A 230 10.21 6.61 -17.09
CA GLY A 230 9.56 6.16 -18.32
C GLY A 230 9.99 6.96 -19.54
N LEU A 231 9.62 6.47 -20.72
CA LEU A 231 9.87 7.15 -21.99
C LEU A 231 8.96 8.37 -22.14
N LYS A 232 9.55 9.53 -22.42
CA LYS A 232 8.81 10.79 -22.53
C LYS A 232 7.72 10.70 -23.60
N GLY A 233 6.49 11.07 -23.21
CA GLY A 233 5.32 11.03 -24.09
C GLY A 233 4.62 9.67 -24.16
N VAL A 234 5.09 8.67 -23.44
CA VAL A 234 4.42 7.37 -23.31
C VAL A 234 3.61 7.31 -22.01
N GLY A 235 2.28 7.34 -22.16
CA GLY A 235 1.34 7.02 -21.08
C GLY A 235 0.62 5.69 -21.33
N ALA A 236 -0.28 5.28 -20.43
CA ALA A 236 -0.94 3.97 -20.50
C ALA A 236 -1.61 3.63 -21.84
N LYS A 237 -2.34 4.59 -22.43
CA LYS A 237 -2.98 4.39 -23.75
C LYS A 237 -1.96 4.21 -24.87
N THR A 238 -0.87 4.99 -24.84
CA THR A 238 0.22 4.89 -25.82
C THR A 238 0.97 3.57 -25.65
N ALA A 239 1.30 3.18 -24.42
CA ALA A 239 1.95 1.92 -24.11
C ALA A 239 1.12 0.71 -24.58
N LEU A 240 -0.20 0.74 -24.36
CA LEU A 240 -1.10 -0.29 -24.86
C LEU A 240 -1.11 -0.35 -26.40
N LYS A 241 -1.13 0.80 -27.09
CA LYS A 241 -1.03 0.84 -28.56
C LYS A 241 0.28 0.22 -29.05
N LEU A 242 1.40 0.52 -28.38
CA LEU A 242 2.70 -0.07 -28.69
C LEU A 242 2.69 -1.59 -28.50
N ALA A 243 2.08 -2.09 -27.42
CA ALA A 243 1.88 -3.52 -27.20
C ALA A 243 1.12 -4.17 -28.36
N LYS A 244 -0.01 -3.58 -28.77
CA LYS A 244 -0.82 -4.07 -29.90
C LYS A 244 -0.10 -4.13 -31.23
N ASN A 245 0.89 -3.28 -31.42
CA ASN A 245 1.66 -3.22 -32.64
C ASN A 245 2.98 -4.00 -32.56
N ASN A 246 3.23 -4.74 -31.47
CA ASN A 246 4.51 -5.44 -31.21
C ASN A 246 5.73 -4.49 -31.18
N GLN A 247 5.55 -3.25 -30.71
CA GLN A 247 6.58 -2.20 -30.71
C GLN A 247 7.21 -1.96 -29.32
N LEU A 248 6.83 -2.73 -28.30
CA LEU A 248 7.35 -2.55 -26.93
C LEU A 248 8.87 -2.74 -26.86
N LYS A 249 9.39 -3.84 -27.42
CA LYS A 249 10.82 -4.15 -27.40
C LYS A 249 11.68 -3.07 -28.07
N GLU A 250 11.21 -2.54 -29.21
CA GLU A 250 11.86 -1.44 -29.90
C GLU A 250 11.93 -0.18 -29.01
N LYS A 251 10.81 0.16 -28.36
CA LYS A 251 10.73 1.34 -27.47
C LYS A 251 11.49 1.16 -26.17
N ILE A 252 11.61 -0.05 -25.64
CA ILE A 252 12.49 -0.34 -24.51
C ILE A 252 13.96 -0.15 -24.92
N ALA A 253 14.35 -0.59 -26.12
CA ALA A 253 15.70 -0.36 -26.63
C ALA A 253 16.00 1.13 -26.88
N GLU A 254 14.99 1.93 -27.21
CA GLU A 254 15.10 3.40 -27.26
C GLU A 254 15.31 3.99 -25.87
N LEU A 255 14.45 3.63 -24.91
CA LEU A 255 14.57 4.08 -23.52
C LEU A 255 15.91 3.70 -22.89
N GLN A 256 16.42 2.50 -23.19
CA GLN A 256 17.73 2.02 -22.71
C GLN A 256 18.89 2.95 -23.12
N LYS A 257 18.77 3.70 -24.22
CA LYS A 257 19.78 4.67 -24.66
C LYS A 257 19.70 5.99 -23.90
N GLU A 258 18.56 6.29 -23.29
CA GLU A 258 18.31 7.52 -22.53
C GLU A 258 18.60 7.36 -21.03
N THR A 259 18.72 6.12 -20.54
CA THR A 259 18.95 5.82 -19.13
C THR A 259 20.25 5.07 -18.91
N THR A 260 20.88 5.31 -17.76
CA THR A 260 22.08 4.58 -17.29
C THR A 260 21.74 3.26 -16.61
N HIS A 261 20.47 3.04 -16.26
CA HIS A 261 20.01 1.81 -15.62
C HIS A 261 19.84 0.68 -16.63
N ASP A 262 20.17 -0.56 -16.24
CA ASP A 262 19.84 -1.73 -17.06
C ASP A 262 18.34 -2.03 -16.94
N LEU A 263 17.59 -1.80 -18.03
CA LEU A 263 16.16 -2.08 -18.06
C LEU A 263 15.84 -3.57 -17.96
N LYS A 264 16.80 -4.46 -18.24
CA LYS A 264 16.62 -5.89 -17.97
C LYS A 264 16.60 -6.18 -16.48
N GLU A 265 17.43 -5.50 -15.68
CA GLU A 265 17.39 -5.62 -14.22
C GLU A 265 16.05 -5.09 -13.68
N VAL A 266 15.54 -3.98 -14.22
CA VAL A 266 14.21 -3.47 -13.87
C VAL A 266 13.11 -4.48 -14.19
N HIS A 267 13.18 -5.09 -15.37
CA HIS A 267 12.21 -6.13 -15.75
C HIS A 267 12.32 -7.35 -14.84
N ASP A 268 13.53 -7.76 -14.48
CA ASP A 268 13.79 -8.89 -13.59
C ASP A 268 13.27 -8.65 -12.17
N ILE A 269 13.31 -7.41 -11.67
CA ILE A 269 12.68 -7.02 -10.40
C ILE A 269 11.20 -7.40 -10.39
N PHE A 270 10.46 -7.22 -11.49
CA PHE A 270 9.04 -7.59 -11.50
C PHE A 270 8.83 -9.10 -11.69
N LEU A 271 9.60 -9.71 -12.60
CA LEU A 271 9.39 -11.10 -13.00
C LEU A 271 9.94 -12.12 -11.98
N ASN A 272 11.13 -11.87 -11.45
CA ASN A 272 11.90 -12.76 -10.58
C ASN A 272 12.21 -12.10 -9.22
N HIS A 273 11.28 -11.31 -8.69
CA HIS A 273 11.42 -10.63 -7.40
C HIS A 273 11.82 -11.59 -6.28
N GLU A 274 12.79 -11.16 -5.46
CA GLU A 274 13.12 -11.86 -4.23
C GLU A 274 12.02 -11.70 -3.17
N VAL A 275 11.58 -12.84 -2.64
CA VAL A 275 10.59 -12.89 -1.56
C VAL A 275 11.17 -13.57 -0.33
N ASN A 276 10.64 -13.16 0.82
CA ASN A 276 10.78 -13.92 2.04
C ASN A 276 9.83 -15.13 1.97
N THR A 277 10.41 -16.33 2.02
CA THR A 277 9.67 -17.61 2.08
C THR A 277 9.55 -18.15 3.50
N ASP A 278 10.37 -17.65 4.43
CA ASP A 278 10.36 -18.02 5.85
C ASP A 278 9.58 -16.97 6.67
N TYR A 279 8.26 -17.10 6.62
CA TYR A 279 7.34 -16.30 7.42
C TYR A 279 6.27 -17.17 8.06
N LYS A 280 5.65 -16.62 9.12
CA LYS A 280 4.55 -17.26 9.83
C LYS A 280 3.37 -16.31 9.93
N ILE A 281 2.22 -16.73 9.44
CA ILE A 281 0.97 -16.00 9.57
C ILE A 281 0.23 -16.59 10.77
N LYS A 282 0.19 -15.82 11.86
CA LYS A 282 -0.56 -16.21 13.05
C LYS A 282 -1.28 -15.00 13.61
N PHE A 283 -2.60 -15.11 13.66
CA PHE A 283 -3.45 -14.15 14.34
C PHE A 283 -3.47 -14.47 15.84
N GLU A 284 -3.18 -13.48 16.67
CA GLU A 284 -3.14 -13.63 18.13
C GLU A 284 -4.33 -12.93 18.80
N LYS A 285 -4.53 -13.22 20.10
CA LYS A 285 -5.53 -12.49 20.88
C LYS A 285 -5.05 -11.06 21.10
N VAL A 286 -5.98 -10.11 20.99
CA VAL A 286 -5.72 -8.70 21.31
C VAL A 286 -5.24 -8.53 22.76
N LYS A 287 -4.16 -7.76 22.93
CA LYS A 287 -3.58 -7.43 24.24
C LYS A 287 -4.17 -6.11 24.74
N GLN A 288 -5.45 -6.16 25.13
CA GLN A 288 -6.26 -4.97 25.41
C GLN A 288 -5.61 -4.00 26.41
N ASP A 289 -5.09 -4.49 27.55
CA ASP A 289 -4.47 -3.63 28.56
C ASP A 289 -3.24 -2.89 28.02
N LYS A 290 -2.40 -3.59 27.26
CA LYS A 290 -1.21 -3.02 26.61
C LYS A 290 -1.57 -2.05 25.49
N LEU A 291 -2.69 -2.29 24.80
CA LEU A 291 -3.20 -1.41 23.76
C LEU A 291 -3.74 -0.10 24.36
N ILE A 292 -4.39 -0.15 25.52
CA ILE A 292 -4.79 1.04 26.30
C ILE A 292 -3.55 1.79 26.79
N GLU A 293 -2.58 1.09 27.37
CA GLU A 293 -1.32 1.70 27.81
C GLU A 293 -0.63 2.48 26.68
N PHE A 294 -0.42 1.80 25.54
CA PHE A 294 0.26 2.39 24.40
C PHE A 294 -0.49 3.55 23.76
N LEU A 295 -1.81 3.41 23.53
CA LEU A 295 -2.54 4.45 22.79
C LEU A 295 -3.02 5.58 23.70
N CYS A 296 -3.53 5.26 24.89
CA CYS A 296 -4.14 6.25 25.77
C CYS A 296 -3.09 6.97 26.61
N TYR A 297 -2.21 6.23 27.27
CA TYR A 297 -1.23 6.84 28.19
C TYR A 297 0.00 7.37 27.46
N GLU A 298 0.53 6.67 26.46
CA GLU A 298 1.70 7.18 25.71
C GLU A 298 1.33 8.20 24.62
N HIS A 299 0.16 8.06 23.98
CA HIS A 299 -0.20 8.83 22.78
C HIS A 299 -1.52 9.63 22.87
N GLY A 300 -2.16 9.70 24.04
CA GLY A 300 -3.29 10.60 24.30
C GLY A 300 -4.62 10.22 23.62
N PHE A 301 -4.81 8.96 23.23
CA PHE A 301 -6.08 8.50 22.65
C PHE A 301 -7.18 8.38 23.70
N SER A 302 -8.42 8.65 23.31
CA SER A 302 -9.60 8.43 24.17
C SER A 302 -9.77 6.96 24.53
N GLN A 303 -9.69 6.64 25.82
CA GLN A 303 -9.82 5.28 26.35
C GLN A 303 -11.12 4.60 25.93
N ASP A 304 -12.26 5.28 26.02
CA ASP A 304 -13.55 4.74 25.58
C ASP A 304 -13.56 4.33 24.10
N ARG A 305 -12.93 5.13 23.23
CA ARG A 305 -12.85 4.82 21.80
C ARG A 305 -11.93 3.64 21.54
N VAL A 306 -10.82 3.58 22.27
CA VAL A 306 -9.84 2.49 22.18
C VAL A 306 -10.44 1.17 22.64
N ILE A 307 -11.17 1.16 23.76
CA ILE A 307 -11.88 -0.03 24.26
C ILE A 307 -12.89 -0.53 23.22
N LYS A 308 -13.74 0.36 22.69
CA LYS A 308 -14.72 -0.01 21.64
C LYS A 308 -14.06 -0.59 20.40
N ALA A 309 -12.93 -0.05 19.98
CA ALA A 309 -12.16 -0.61 18.86
C ALA A 309 -11.55 -1.97 19.20
N SER A 310 -11.02 -2.13 20.41
CA SER A 310 -10.44 -3.39 20.92
C SER A 310 -11.47 -4.52 21.00
N ASP A 311 -12.72 -4.22 21.39
CA ASP A 311 -13.78 -5.21 21.45
C ASP A 311 -14.08 -5.83 20.08
N LYS A 312 -14.04 -5.03 19.01
CA LYS A 312 -14.20 -5.53 17.64
C LYS A 312 -13.10 -6.49 17.21
N LEU A 313 -11.88 -6.34 17.76
CA LEU A 313 -10.74 -7.19 17.44
C LEU A 313 -10.86 -8.59 18.04
N LYS A 314 -11.76 -8.83 19.01
CA LYS A 314 -11.97 -10.15 19.60
C LYS A 314 -12.39 -11.20 18.56
N ASN A 315 -13.07 -10.76 17.50
CA ASN A 315 -13.51 -11.58 16.35
C ASN A 315 -12.33 -12.15 15.52
N LEU A 316 -11.11 -11.66 15.72
CA LEU A 316 -9.92 -12.20 15.05
C LEU A 316 -9.63 -13.66 15.45
N SER A 317 -10.01 -14.04 16.67
CA SER A 317 -9.72 -15.36 17.26
C SER A 317 -10.87 -16.37 17.16
N SER A 318 -12.05 -15.93 16.71
CA SER A 318 -13.16 -16.83 16.40
C SER A 318 -12.85 -17.60 15.13
N ASN A 319 -12.42 -18.85 15.28
CA ASN A 319 -12.30 -19.83 14.20
C ASN A 319 -13.69 -20.17 13.60
N GLN A 320 -14.28 -19.24 12.85
CA GLN A 320 -15.16 -19.63 11.76
C GLN A 320 -14.24 -19.94 10.57
N GLY A 321 -13.83 -21.20 10.48
CA GLY A 321 -13.15 -21.73 9.30
C GLY A 321 -14.05 -21.57 8.10
N SER A 322 -13.51 -21.08 6.99
CA SER A 322 -14.22 -21.11 5.72
C SER A 322 -14.47 -22.58 5.35
N LEU A 323 -15.73 -22.94 5.09
CA LEU A 323 -16.14 -24.23 4.54
C LEU A 323 -15.47 -24.55 3.18
N ASP A 324 -14.81 -23.57 2.56
CA ASP A 324 -13.99 -23.72 1.34
C ASP A 324 -12.74 -24.61 1.51
N ALA A 325 -12.39 -25.06 2.72
CA ALA A 325 -11.26 -25.97 2.95
C ALA A 325 -11.60 -27.46 2.71
N TRP A 326 -12.83 -27.77 2.28
CA TRP A 326 -13.34 -29.15 2.12
C TRP A 326 -13.85 -29.49 0.70
N PHE A 327 -13.64 -28.62 -0.29
CA PHE A 327 -14.04 -28.89 -1.69
C PHE A 327 -12.94 -28.58 -2.70
#